data_AF-A0AA97GAQ8-F1
#
_entry.id   AF-A0AA97GAQ8-F1
#
_cell.length_a   1.000
_cell.length_b   1.000
_cell.length_c   1.000
_cell.angle_alpha   90.00
_cell.angle_beta   90.00
_cell.angle_gamma   90.00
#
_symmetry.space_group_name_H-M   'P 1'
#
loop_
_entity.id
_entity.type
_entity.pdbx_description
1 polymer ?
#
loop_
_entity_poly.entity_id
_entity_poly.type
_entity_poly.pdbx_seq_one_letter_code
_entity_poly.pdbx_strand_id
1 'polypeptide(L)'
;MAPPYQPTDLPLPRENELETRQVLKKLALAHRHLAELKGVVRSIPNETILISTLTLQEAKDSSEVENIVTTHDELFKNNLTASPYNPATKEVKNYARALSRGFDTVRKTGMLRFQDILDIQQTLEENRAGLRKLPGTELKNISTGEVVYTATKNLT
;
A
#
# COMPACT_ATOMS: atom_id res chain seq x y z
N MET A 1 31.81 -0.97 -7.93
CA MET A 1 30.35 -0.95 -7.72
C MET A 1 30.06 -1.59 -6.39
N ALA A 2 29.15 -1.02 -5.60
CA ALA A 2 28.68 -1.68 -4.40
C ALA A 2 27.87 -2.93 -4.81
N PRO A 3 27.91 -4.02 -4.03
CA PRO A 3 27.00 -5.13 -4.29
C PRO A 3 25.55 -4.64 -4.18
N PRO A 4 24.60 -5.21 -4.94
CA PRO A 4 23.18 -4.93 -4.77
C PRO A 4 22.78 -5.13 -3.30
N TYR A 5 21.88 -4.28 -2.81
CA TYR A 5 21.37 -4.38 -1.45
C TYR A 5 20.75 -5.75 -1.22
N GLN A 6 21.10 -6.40 -0.10
CA GLN A 6 20.46 -7.63 0.34
C GLN A 6 19.69 -7.36 1.63
N PRO A 7 18.37 -7.59 1.64
CA PRO A 7 17.58 -7.49 2.86
C PRO A 7 18.14 -8.43 3.93
N THR A 8 18.11 -7.98 5.18
CA THR A 8 18.49 -8.83 6.30
C THR A 8 17.41 -9.86 6.57
N ASP A 9 17.80 -11.13 6.77
CA ASP A 9 16.88 -12.18 7.16
C ASP A 9 16.27 -11.89 8.55
N LEU A 10 15.04 -12.37 8.75
CA LEU A 10 14.38 -12.31 10.05
C LEU A 10 14.83 -13.49 10.95
N PRO A 11 14.95 -13.31 12.28
CA PRO A 11 14.73 -12.07 13.03
C PRO A 11 15.81 -11.02 12.76
N LEU A 12 15.45 -9.74 12.85
CA LEU A 12 16.41 -8.68 12.54
C LEU A 12 17.55 -8.69 13.59
N PRO A 13 18.81 -8.54 13.18
CA PRO A 13 19.89 -8.38 14.14
C PRO A 13 19.66 -7.08 14.93
N ARG A 14 19.87 -7.16 16.25
CA ARG A 14 19.73 -6.01 17.16
C ARG A 14 18.33 -5.39 17.16
N GLU A 15 17.28 -6.21 17.20
CA GLU A 15 15.90 -5.74 17.39
C GLU A 15 15.74 -4.79 18.60
N ASN A 16 16.53 -4.98 19.65
CA ASN A 16 16.58 -4.11 20.82
C ASN A 16 17.13 -2.69 20.54
N GLU A 17 17.81 -2.47 19.42
CA GLU A 17 18.33 -1.15 18.99
C GLU A 17 17.34 -0.38 18.11
N LEU A 18 16.22 -0.98 17.70
CA LEU A 18 15.20 -0.30 16.87
C LEU A 18 14.53 0.87 17.62
N GLU A 19 14.44 0.78 18.96
CA GLU A 19 13.84 1.80 19.83
C GLU A 19 14.83 2.93 20.16
N THR A 20 15.21 3.70 19.14
CA THR A 20 16.11 4.83 19.36
C THR A 20 15.37 6.04 19.96
N ARG A 21 16.10 6.91 20.69
CA ARG A 21 15.54 8.19 21.19
C ARG A 21 14.91 9.04 20.08
N GLN A 22 15.47 9.01 18.87
CA GLN A 22 14.94 9.76 17.73
C GLN A 22 13.60 9.18 17.27
N VAL A 23 13.53 7.86 17.11
CA VAL A 23 12.31 7.13 16.73
C VAL A 23 11.22 7.34 17.79
N LEU A 24 11.54 7.15 19.08
CA LEU A 24 10.57 7.30 20.18
C LEU A 24 10.00 8.72 20.29
N LYS A 25 10.81 9.76 20.04
CA LYS A 25 10.33 11.15 19.98
C LYS A 25 9.34 11.37 18.83
N LYS A 26 9.59 10.76 17.67
CA LYS A 26 8.67 10.83 16.51
C LYS A 26 7.41 9.99 16.73
N LEU A 27 7.56 8.81 17.34
CA LEU A 27 6.45 7.93 17.73
C LEU A 27 5.44 8.67 18.61
N ALA A 28 5.92 9.41 19.62
CA ALA A 28 5.03 10.18 20.50
C ALA A 28 4.18 11.22 19.75
N LEU A 29 4.77 11.91 18.76
CA LEU A 29 4.05 12.88 17.93
C LEU A 29 3.06 12.19 16.99
N ALA A 30 3.48 11.12 16.31
CA ALA A 30 2.62 10.35 15.42
C ALA A 30 1.43 9.74 16.16
N HIS A 31 1.68 9.15 17.34
CA HIS A 31 0.63 8.59 18.21
C HIS A 31 -0.38 9.63 18.66
N ARG A 32 0.07 10.85 19.02
CA ARG A 32 -0.82 11.96 19.40
C ARG A 32 -1.80 12.29 18.27
N HIS A 33 -1.30 12.53 17.07
CA HIS A 33 -2.15 12.90 15.93
C HIS A 33 -3.08 11.76 15.50
N LEU A 34 -2.63 10.51 15.59
CA LEU A 34 -3.48 9.35 15.32
C LEU A 34 -4.60 9.21 16.37
N ALA A 35 -4.30 9.48 17.65
CA ALA A 35 -5.30 9.47 18.71
C ALA A 35 -6.32 10.61 18.57
N GLU A 36 -5.87 11.81 18.20
CA GLU A 36 -6.74 12.94 17.88
C GLU A 36 -7.70 12.59 16.74
N LEU A 37 -7.18 12.07 15.62
CA LEU A 37 -7.99 11.62 14.49
C LEU A 37 -9.01 10.55 14.93
N LYS A 38 -8.57 9.53 15.68
CA LYS A 38 -9.44 8.47 16.21
C LYS A 38 -10.56 9.04 17.10
N GLY A 39 -10.27 10.07 17.88
CA GLY A 39 -11.25 10.77 18.70
C GLY A 39 -12.27 11.54 17.85
N VAL A 40 -11.80 12.32 16.89
CA VAL A 40 -12.65 13.12 15.99
C VAL A 40 -13.56 12.25 15.13
N VAL A 41 -13.04 11.18 14.54
CA VAL A 41 -13.81 10.28 13.66
C VAL A 41 -15.04 9.69 14.38
N ARG A 42 -14.93 9.40 15.68
CA ARG A 42 -16.07 8.89 16.48
C ARG A 42 -17.24 9.87 16.61
N SER A 43 -16.99 11.17 16.41
CA SER A 43 -18.05 12.19 16.44
C SER A 43 -18.83 12.30 15.13
N ILE A 44 -18.38 11.61 14.07
CA ILE A 44 -18.95 11.71 12.74
C ILE A 44 -20.04 10.65 12.59
N PRO A 45 -21.29 11.03 12.23
CA PRO A 45 -22.42 10.10 12.16
C PRO A 45 -22.22 8.92 11.20
N ASN A 46 -21.40 9.11 10.16
CA ASN A 46 -21.07 8.07 9.19
C ASN A 46 -19.57 8.12 8.83
N GLU A 47 -18.74 7.38 9.58
CA GLU A 47 -17.30 7.28 9.36
C GLU A 47 -16.93 6.71 7.98
N THR A 48 -17.84 5.95 7.36
CA THR A 48 -17.65 5.37 6.01
C THR A 48 -17.45 6.44 4.94
N ILE A 49 -18.03 7.64 5.12
CA ILE A 49 -17.85 8.76 4.16
C ILE A 49 -16.38 9.20 4.15
N LEU A 50 -15.78 9.38 5.33
CA LEU A 50 -14.37 9.74 5.45
C LEU A 50 -13.46 8.65 4.88
N ILE A 51 -13.72 7.40 5.26
CA ILE A 51 -12.91 6.27 4.79
C ILE A 51 -12.97 6.19 3.27
N SER A 52 -14.15 6.36 2.65
CA SER A 52 -14.31 6.29 1.20
C SER A 52 -13.56 7.42 0.48
N THR A 53 -13.66 8.66 0.98
CA THR A 53 -12.97 9.81 0.36
C THR A 53 -11.46 9.75 0.56
N LEU A 54 -11.00 9.43 1.77
CA LEU A 54 -9.57 9.28 2.07
C LEU A 54 -8.96 8.11 1.29
N THR A 55 -9.69 7.01 1.12
CA THR A 55 -9.24 5.86 0.32
C THR A 55 -9.03 6.24 -1.14
N LEU A 56 -9.93 7.05 -1.72
CA LEU A 56 -9.77 7.51 -3.11
C LEU A 56 -8.59 8.48 -3.25
N GLN A 57 -8.41 9.37 -2.28
CA GLN A 57 -7.30 10.31 -2.28
C GLN A 57 -5.95 9.58 -2.13
N GLU A 58 -5.87 8.65 -1.18
CA GLU A 58 -4.70 7.79 -0.99
C GLU A 58 -4.41 6.95 -2.24
N ALA A 59 -5.44 6.36 -2.83
CA ALA A 59 -5.29 5.57 -4.05
C ALA A 59 -4.73 6.43 -5.21
N LYS A 60 -5.24 7.66 -5.39
CA LYS A 60 -4.72 8.60 -6.40
C LYS A 60 -3.25 8.93 -6.12
N ASP A 61 -2.95 9.36 -4.90
CA ASP A 61 -1.62 9.86 -4.54
C ASP A 61 -0.57 8.72 -4.56
N SER A 62 -0.96 7.51 -4.13
CA SER A 62 -0.12 6.30 -4.22
C SER A 62 0.08 5.85 -5.67
N SER A 63 -0.93 5.95 -6.53
CA SER A 63 -0.80 5.64 -7.96
C SER A 63 0.08 6.65 -8.71
N GLU A 64 0.07 7.92 -8.31
CA GLU A 64 0.92 8.96 -8.91
C GLU A 64 2.41 8.66 -8.72
N VAL A 65 2.80 8.05 -7.58
CA VAL A 65 4.19 7.58 -7.34
C VAL A 65 4.63 6.53 -8.36
N GLU A 66 3.71 5.71 -8.87
CA GLU A 66 3.96 4.67 -9.88
C GLU A 66 3.85 5.20 -11.33
N ASN A 67 3.82 6.53 -11.52
CA ASN A 67 3.59 7.24 -12.79
C ASN A 67 2.18 7.08 -13.38
N ILE A 68 1.20 6.70 -12.57
CA ILE A 68 -0.21 6.60 -12.99
C ILE A 68 -0.91 7.92 -12.62
N VAL A 69 -1.07 8.81 -13.61
CA VAL A 69 -1.64 10.15 -13.39
C VAL A 69 -3.14 10.17 -13.68
N THR A 70 -3.95 10.59 -12.71
CA THR A 70 -5.39 10.83 -12.86
C THR A 70 -5.84 12.03 -12.01
N THR A 71 -7.02 12.59 -12.31
CA THR A 71 -7.56 13.77 -11.62
C THR A 71 -8.76 13.46 -10.73
N HIS A 72 -9.03 14.30 -9.73
CA HIS A 72 -10.20 14.15 -8.85
C HIS A 72 -11.51 14.12 -9.62
N ASP A 73 -11.70 15.01 -10.60
CA ASP A 73 -12.91 15.08 -11.40
C ASP A 73 -13.15 13.80 -12.21
N GLU A 74 -12.09 13.20 -12.77
CA GLU A 74 -12.17 11.93 -13.47
C GLU A 74 -12.52 10.78 -12.51
N LEU A 75 -11.93 10.74 -11.32
CA LEU A 75 -12.22 9.73 -10.31
C LEU A 75 -13.67 9.79 -9.83
N PHE A 76 -14.17 10.99 -9.49
CA PHE A 76 -15.54 11.15 -8.98
C PHE A 76 -16.60 10.91 -10.07
N LYS A 77 -16.38 11.37 -11.31
CA LYS A 77 -17.30 11.11 -12.44
C LYS A 77 -17.40 9.62 -12.76
N ASN A 78 -16.28 8.90 -12.75
CA ASN A 78 -16.27 7.47 -13.05
C ASN A 78 -16.80 6.59 -11.90
N ASN A 79 -16.87 7.10 -10.67
CA ASN A 79 -17.51 6.35 -9.57
C ASN A 79 -19.04 6.27 -9.75
N LEU A 80 -19.62 7.15 -10.58
CA LEU A 80 -21.05 7.17 -10.94
C LEU A 80 -21.38 6.36 -12.20
N THR A 81 -20.38 5.93 -12.98
CA THR A 81 -20.56 5.21 -14.25
C THR A 81 -19.92 3.81 -14.20
N ALA A 82 -20.60 2.80 -14.74
CA ALA A 82 -20.16 1.40 -14.64
C ALA A 82 -18.86 1.07 -15.40
N SER A 83 -18.44 1.91 -16.36
CA SER A 83 -17.27 1.67 -17.20
C SER A 83 -16.25 2.82 -17.07
N PRO A 84 -15.03 2.58 -16.54
CA PRO A 84 -13.99 3.60 -16.45
C PRO A 84 -13.46 3.97 -17.83
N TYR A 85 -13.43 5.27 -18.13
CA TYR A 85 -13.03 5.80 -19.44
C TYR A 85 -11.53 5.71 -19.75
N ASN A 86 -10.65 5.52 -18.75
CA ASN A 86 -9.20 5.41 -18.97
C ASN A 86 -8.52 4.40 -18.01
N PRO A 87 -7.36 3.81 -18.39
CA PRO A 87 -6.64 2.82 -17.58
C PRO A 87 -6.19 3.34 -16.20
N ALA A 88 -5.75 4.60 -16.10
CA ALA A 88 -5.31 5.19 -14.84
C ALA A 88 -6.43 5.27 -13.79
N THR A 89 -7.63 5.66 -14.21
CA THR A 89 -8.82 5.66 -13.35
C THR A 89 -9.21 4.25 -12.93
N LYS A 90 -9.03 3.28 -13.83
CA LYS A 90 -9.28 1.86 -13.53
C LYS A 90 -8.34 1.37 -12.43
N GLU A 91 -7.06 1.71 -12.50
CA GLU A 91 -6.06 1.32 -11.50
C GLU A 91 -6.35 1.95 -10.13
N VAL A 92 -6.66 3.25 -10.07
CA VAL A 92 -7.04 3.91 -8.81
C VAL A 92 -8.32 3.31 -8.21
N LYS A 93 -9.31 2.98 -9.04
CA LYS A 93 -10.54 2.29 -8.58
C LYS A 93 -10.23 0.89 -8.04
N ASN A 94 -9.35 0.14 -8.70
CA ASN A 94 -8.93 -1.17 -8.25
C ASN A 94 -8.19 -1.09 -6.92
N TYR A 95 -7.33 -0.08 -6.75
CA TYR A 95 -6.65 0.20 -5.49
C TYR A 95 -7.65 0.49 -4.38
N ALA A 96 -8.59 1.42 -4.58
CA ALA A 96 -9.61 1.76 -3.58
C ALA A 96 -10.45 0.54 -3.17
N ARG A 97 -10.80 -0.31 -4.14
CA ARG A 97 -11.50 -1.58 -3.91
C ARG A 97 -10.65 -2.57 -3.12
N ALA A 98 -9.37 -2.71 -3.46
CA ALA A 98 -8.43 -3.60 -2.79
C ALA A 98 -8.19 -3.17 -1.33
N LEU A 99 -8.01 -1.87 -1.09
CA LEU A 99 -7.87 -1.31 0.26
C LEU A 99 -9.13 -1.56 1.11
N SER A 100 -10.31 -1.25 0.57
CA SER A 100 -11.58 -1.47 1.27
C SER A 100 -11.78 -2.95 1.64
N ARG A 101 -11.51 -3.85 0.68
CA ARG A 101 -11.60 -5.30 0.92
C ARG A 101 -10.62 -5.78 1.99
N GLY A 102 -9.38 -5.27 1.96
CA GLY A 102 -8.36 -5.59 2.95
C GLY A 102 -8.78 -5.12 4.35
N PHE A 103 -9.25 -3.87 4.45
CA PHE A 103 -9.75 -3.29 5.68
C PHE A 103 -10.92 -4.09 6.26
N ASP A 104 -11.94 -4.39 5.46
CA ASP A 104 -13.11 -5.16 5.89
C ASP A 104 -12.74 -6.57 6.37
N THR A 105 -11.82 -7.22 5.66
CA THR A 105 -11.30 -8.53 6.05
C THR A 105 -10.63 -8.46 7.41
N VAL A 106 -9.68 -7.54 7.60
CA VAL A 106 -8.96 -7.39 8.88
C VAL A 106 -9.90 -6.98 10.01
N ARG A 107 -10.89 -6.11 9.76
CA ARG A 107 -11.92 -5.73 10.73
C ARG A 107 -12.75 -6.93 11.19
N LYS A 108 -13.09 -7.84 10.27
CA LYS A 108 -13.90 -9.02 10.54
C LYS A 108 -13.10 -10.14 11.23
N THR A 109 -11.86 -10.37 10.83
CA THR A 109 -11.03 -11.48 11.33
C THR A 109 -10.20 -11.10 12.56
N GLY A 110 -9.92 -9.79 12.75
CA GLY A 110 -8.99 -9.29 13.75
C GLY A 110 -7.51 -9.50 13.40
N MET A 111 -7.19 -9.99 12.20
CA MET A 111 -5.81 -10.33 11.80
C MET A 111 -5.61 -10.14 10.30
N LEU A 112 -4.43 -9.65 9.92
CA LEU A 112 -3.95 -9.66 8.54
C LEU A 112 -3.12 -10.93 8.30
N ARG A 113 -3.64 -11.86 7.50
CA ARG A 113 -2.96 -13.12 7.15
C ARG A 113 -2.33 -13.01 5.77
N PHE A 114 -1.39 -13.90 5.50
CA PHE A 114 -0.75 -13.98 4.19
C PHE A 114 -1.76 -14.14 3.03
N GLN A 115 -2.82 -14.94 3.23
CA GLN A 115 -3.88 -15.10 2.22
C GLN A 115 -4.63 -13.79 1.96
N ASP A 116 -4.80 -12.95 2.97
CA ASP A 116 -5.50 -11.67 2.82
C ASP A 116 -4.65 -10.71 1.94
N ILE A 117 -3.33 -10.76 2.06
CA ILE A 117 -2.40 -10.02 1.18
C ILE A 117 -2.53 -10.48 -0.28
N LEU A 118 -2.61 -11.80 -0.51
CA LEU A 118 -2.82 -12.34 -1.85
C LEU A 118 -4.17 -11.88 -2.43
N ASP A 119 -5.23 -11.94 -1.63
CA ASP A 119 -6.57 -11.50 -2.04
C ASP A 119 -6.62 -9.99 -2.39
N ILE A 120 -5.92 -9.16 -1.61
CA ILE A 120 -5.76 -7.72 -1.88
C ILE A 120 -5.02 -7.52 -3.21
N GLN A 121 -3.89 -8.21 -3.42
CA GLN A 121 -3.12 -8.14 -4.67
C GLN A 121 -3.95 -8.58 -5.89
N GLN A 122 -4.71 -9.66 -5.78
CA GLN A 122 -5.60 -10.12 -6.86
C GLN A 122 -6.70 -9.10 -7.18
N THR A 123 -7.19 -8.40 -6.16
CA THR A 123 -8.20 -7.35 -6.34
C THR A 123 -7.63 -6.10 -7.00
N LEU A 124 -6.37 -5.75 -6.67
CA LEU A 124 -5.64 -4.62 -7.25
C LEU A 124 -5.32 -4.87 -8.74
N GLU A 125 -4.76 -6.03 -9.05
CA GLU A 125 -4.27 -6.36 -10.39
C GLU A 125 -5.34 -6.98 -11.31
N GLU A 126 -6.52 -7.32 -10.76
CA GLU A 126 -7.58 -8.05 -11.45
C GLU A 126 -7.13 -9.36 -12.10
N ASN A 127 -6.17 -10.03 -11.47
CA ASN A 127 -5.65 -11.30 -11.93
C ASN A 127 -5.39 -12.25 -10.75
N ARG A 128 -5.00 -13.49 -11.06
CA ARG A 128 -4.62 -14.50 -10.06
C ARG A 128 -3.15 -14.86 -10.17
N ALA A 129 -2.29 -13.86 -10.40
CA ALA A 129 -0.85 -14.08 -10.58
C ALA A 129 -0.20 -14.70 -9.33
N GLY A 130 -0.68 -14.31 -8.14
CA GLY A 130 -0.13 -14.76 -6.87
C GLY A 130 1.32 -14.32 -6.70
N LEU A 131 2.12 -15.08 -5.95
CA LEU A 131 3.53 -14.78 -5.81
C LEU A 131 4.30 -15.06 -7.11
N ARG A 132 5.25 -14.18 -7.40
CA ARG A 132 6.18 -14.35 -8.53
C ARG A 132 6.98 -15.65 -8.37
N LYS A 133 7.03 -16.46 -9.44
CA LYS A 133 7.74 -17.75 -9.47
C LYS A 133 9.06 -17.70 -10.25
N LEU A 134 9.20 -16.76 -11.18
CA LEU A 134 10.40 -16.62 -12.02
C LEU A 134 11.41 -15.67 -11.36
N PRO A 135 12.70 -16.02 -11.32
CA PRO A 135 13.76 -15.14 -10.83
C PRO A 135 14.08 -14.03 -11.84
N GLY A 136 14.88 -13.04 -11.41
CA GLY A 136 15.47 -12.04 -12.31
C GLY A 136 14.76 -10.69 -12.34
N THR A 137 13.82 -10.43 -11.43
CA THR A 137 13.29 -9.07 -11.26
C THR A 137 14.31 -8.22 -10.52
N GLU A 138 14.78 -7.17 -11.19
CA GLU A 138 15.81 -6.26 -10.70
C GLU A 138 15.24 -4.86 -10.57
N LEU A 139 15.48 -4.21 -9.44
CA LEU A 139 15.34 -2.77 -9.29
C LEU A 139 16.64 -2.13 -9.78
N LYS A 140 16.57 -1.31 -10.83
CA LYS A 140 17.72 -0.64 -11.42
C LYS A 140 17.62 0.86 -11.25
N ASN A 141 18.76 1.50 -11.04
CA ASN A 141 18.88 2.94 -11.22
C ASN A 141 18.73 3.25 -12.71
N ILE A 142 17.71 4.01 -13.07
CA ILE A 142 17.38 4.32 -14.47
C ILE A 142 18.50 5.14 -15.15
N SER A 143 19.16 6.04 -14.39
CA SER A 143 20.20 6.92 -14.93
C SER A 143 21.56 6.24 -15.10
N THR A 144 21.90 5.28 -14.24
CA THR A 144 23.22 4.62 -14.26
C THR A 144 23.19 3.18 -14.78
N GLY A 145 22.02 2.56 -14.86
CA GLY A 145 21.85 1.15 -15.21
C GLY A 145 22.26 0.17 -14.10
N GLU A 146 22.73 0.66 -12.95
CA GLU A 146 23.17 -0.16 -11.83
C GLU A 146 22.00 -0.91 -11.17
N VAL A 147 22.19 -2.20 -10.90
CA VAL A 147 21.22 -3.01 -10.15
C VAL A 147 21.33 -2.65 -8.67
N VAL A 148 20.27 -2.05 -8.14
CA VAL A 148 20.17 -1.65 -6.73
C VAL A 148 19.72 -2.82 -5.86
N TYR A 149 18.77 -3.61 -6.35
CA TYR A 149 18.21 -4.76 -5.63
C TYR A 149 17.74 -5.83 -6.63
N THR A 150 17.94 -7.09 -6.30
CA THR A 150 17.39 -8.22 -7.05
C THR A 150 16.44 -8.97 -6.15
N ALA A 151 15.18 -9.11 -6.56
CA ALA A 151 14.22 -9.93 -5.82
C ALA A 151 14.71 -11.40 -5.82
N THR A 152 15.09 -11.90 -4.65
CA THR A 152 15.67 -13.24 -4.50
C THR A 152 14.60 -14.32 -4.67
N LYS A 153 15.03 -15.50 -5.14
CA LYS A 153 14.32 -16.77 -4.93
C LYS A 153 14.40 -17.07 -3.44
N ASN A 154 13.28 -17.22 -2.75
CA ASN A 154 13.12 -18.16 -1.62
C ASN A 154 11.62 -18.36 -1.36
N LEU A 155 11.01 -19.22 -2.18
CA LEU A 155 9.83 -19.97 -1.79
C LEU A 155 10.27 -21.44 -1.68
N THR A 156 11.01 -21.75 -0.61
CA THR A 156 11.10 -23.11 -0.08
C THR A 156 10.19 -23.19 1.13
#